data_AF-A0A9X7TN73-F1
#
_entry.id   AF-A0A9X7TN73-F1
#
_cell.length_a   1.000
_cell.length_b   1.000
_cell.length_c   1.000
_cell.angle_alpha   90.00
_cell.angle_beta   90.00
_cell.angle_gamma   90.00
#
_symmetry.space_group_name_H-M   'P 1'
#
loop_
_entity.id
_entity.type
_entity.pdbx_description
1 polymer ?
#
loop_
_entity_poly.entity_id
_entity_poly.type
_entity_poly.pdbx_seq_one_letter_code
_entity_poly.pdbx_strand_id
1 'polypeptide(L)'
;MLRVLLNKISPCNVFNQKIKEYIEYYGDDYNQICSKYHYLLKIFILSLIAITTLGMLLLRFLLFLDIPIGLITYTYPLIYTWSRREEYKKTVNLEAPFTTIIVYVNSIVDKSLLYTFKELSEVRELKIARIEYAFLNKMIEYMGFSYIKALEKRANLHRGDLLGKLYDNYLVALNLGITIKDRLRDVLKDVMYELKESYKTYIDKSAELAEIQFALLLLLPIVLLGFAFTFKTSITELLLPLLFIPPLVFVISTIQPGVDYNIKHGKYIYSLIIIPIAIFIPIQIAFRLIIIFSILLFVSFFVYQQIQLANELEKSLPILLKEIAEYLRLGYTIQNAIPRIKINSSKLNKVLGELLRQPNEISTPSKLFNMSMKVLFIISKSGSSSVALEELANAINEIVYAKQSLVRQLRLYDAMIVLTPIMLWLAFGTLNKIVSTIFPEIDIISAYSIGSVFLFSKLSRFTLLYFPALLLLVVILLILSFLPPVF
;
A
#
# COMPACT_ATOMS: atom_id res chain seq x y z
N MET A 1 32.66 20.55 -30.21
CA MET A 1 32.69 19.11 -30.54
C MET A 1 32.31 18.22 -29.35
N LEU A 2 32.94 18.37 -28.17
CA LEU A 2 32.63 17.57 -26.96
C LEU A 2 31.15 17.64 -26.51
N ARG A 3 30.53 18.81 -26.57
CA ARG A 3 29.11 19.05 -26.20
C ARG A 3 28.11 18.30 -27.09
N VAL A 4 28.45 18.10 -28.36
CA VAL A 4 27.62 17.39 -29.34
C VAL A 4 27.71 15.87 -29.11
N LEU A 5 28.90 15.37 -28.79
CA LEU A 5 29.12 13.97 -28.38
C LEU A 5 28.44 13.64 -27.05
N LEU A 6 28.56 14.51 -26.04
CA LEU A 6 27.88 14.36 -24.75
C LEU A 6 26.34 14.37 -24.88
N ASN A 7 25.79 15.17 -25.79
CA ASN A 7 24.36 15.12 -26.09
C ASN A 7 23.97 13.80 -26.77
N LYS A 8 24.79 13.27 -27.68
CA LYS A 8 24.52 11.99 -28.38
C LYS A 8 24.55 10.77 -27.44
N ILE A 9 25.37 10.81 -26.40
CA ILE A 9 25.55 9.73 -25.40
C ILE A 9 24.65 9.94 -24.17
N SER A 10 23.91 11.06 -24.10
CA SER A 10 23.01 11.32 -22.98
C SER A 10 21.92 10.24 -22.89
N PRO A 11 21.60 9.72 -21.69
CA PRO A 11 20.57 8.71 -21.48
C PRO A 11 19.21 9.13 -22.04
N CYS A 12 18.89 10.42 -21.99
CA CYS A 12 17.68 10.97 -22.61
C CYS A 12 17.63 10.70 -24.13
N ASN A 13 18.75 10.86 -24.85
CA ASN A 13 18.79 10.59 -26.29
C ASN A 13 18.93 9.11 -26.63
N VAL A 14 19.72 8.36 -25.84
CA VAL A 14 19.93 6.91 -26.04
C VAL A 14 18.65 6.12 -25.76
N PHE A 15 17.92 6.46 -24.69
CA PHE A 15 16.69 5.76 -24.29
C PHE A 15 15.41 6.49 -24.69
N ASN A 16 15.49 7.49 -25.58
CA ASN A 16 14.38 8.37 -25.96
C ASN A 16 13.09 7.61 -26.30
N GLN A 17 13.20 6.55 -27.11
CA GLN A 17 12.03 5.76 -27.53
C GLN A 17 11.35 5.06 -26.35
N LYS A 18 12.11 4.40 -25.47
CA LYS A 18 11.57 3.74 -24.27
C LYS A 18 11.01 4.74 -23.27
N ILE A 19 11.70 5.86 -23.06
CA ILE A 19 11.26 6.92 -22.15
C ILE A 19 9.92 7.51 -22.66
N LYS A 20 9.80 7.78 -23.96
CA LYS A 20 8.55 8.27 -24.56
C LYS A 20 7.40 7.26 -24.46
N GLU A 21 7.68 5.98 -24.73
CA GLU A 21 6.69 4.91 -24.57
C GLU A 21 6.17 4.84 -23.13
N TYR A 22 7.07 4.92 -22.14
CA TYR A 22 6.66 4.91 -20.74
C TYR A 22 5.87 6.17 -20.39
N ILE A 23 6.31 7.34 -20.85
CA ILE A 23 5.60 8.59 -20.61
C ILE A 23 4.19 8.60 -21.23
N GLU A 24 4.00 8.05 -22.42
CA GLU A 24 2.67 7.98 -23.05
C GLU A 24 1.69 7.10 -22.26
N TYR A 25 2.22 6.16 -21.48
CA TYR A 25 1.44 5.29 -20.59
C TYR A 25 0.91 6.02 -19.34
N TYR A 26 1.77 6.77 -18.61
CA TYR A 26 1.38 7.39 -17.33
C TYR A 26 1.20 8.92 -17.35
N GLY A 27 1.64 9.62 -18.41
CA GLY A 27 1.28 11.02 -18.69
C GLY A 27 2.17 12.13 -18.14
N ASP A 28 3.49 11.93 -18.08
CA ASP A 28 4.45 12.92 -17.54
C ASP A 28 5.13 13.74 -18.65
N ASP A 29 5.92 14.75 -18.29
CA ASP A 29 6.62 15.59 -19.27
C ASP A 29 8.07 15.14 -19.45
N TYR A 30 8.39 14.70 -20.67
CA TYR A 30 9.74 14.31 -21.08
C TYR A 30 10.78 15.39 -20.78
N ASN A 31 10.44 16.65 -21.04
CA ASN A 31 11.37 17.77 -20.86
C ASN A 31 11.67 18.02 -19.37
N GLN A 32 10.67 17.84 -18.52
CA GLN A 32 10.83 18.00 -17.07
C GLN A 32 11.73 16.90 -16.49
N ILE A 33 11.59 15.66 -16.96
CA ILE A 33 12.42 14.52 -16.54
C ILE A 33 13.88 14.74 -16.95
N CYS A 34 14.14 15.14 -18.20
CA CYS A 34 15.50 15.40 -18.66
C CYS A 34 16.14 16.61 -17.96
N SER A 35 15.37 17.65 -17.62
CA SER A 35 15.86 18.77 -16.81
C SER A 35 16.28 18.33 -15.40
N LYS A 36 15.47 17.51 -14.72
CA LYS A 36 15.81 16.92 -13.40
C LYS A 36 17.06 16.05 -13.46
N TYR A 37 17.21 15.23 -14.51
CA TYR A 37 18.41 14.44 -14.74
C TYR A 37 19.66 15.33 -14.88
N HIS A 38 19.60 16.39 -15.68
CA HIS A 38 20.73 17.31 -15.84
C HIS A 38 21.10 18.01 -14.52
N TYR A 39 20.13 18.30 -13.66
CA TYR A 39 20.38 18.83 -12.32
C TYR A 39 21.06 17.80 -11.40
N LEU A 40 20.55 16.56 -11.35
CA LEU A 40 21.15 15.47 -10.57
C LEU A 40 22.59 15.15 -11.00
N LEU A 41 22.85 15.19 -12.31
CA LEU A 41 24.18 14.97 -12.85
C LEU A 41 25.17 16.06 -12.39
N LYS A 42 24.74 17.32 -12.30
CA LYS A 42 25.57 18.41 -11.73
C LYS A 42 25.87 18.17 -10.25
N ILE A 43 24.88 17.73 -9.47
CA ILE A 43 25.08 17.40 -8.04
C ILE A 43 26.06 16.24 -7.89
N PHE A 44 25.93 15.20 -8.72
CA PHE A 44 26.84 14.04 -8.67
C PHE A 44 28.29 14.44 -8.97
N ILE A 45 28.53 15.30 -9.96
CA ILE A 45 29.89 15.80 -10.26
C ILE A 45 30.45 16.57 -9.05
N LEU A 46 29.64 17.42 -8.41
CA LEU A 46 30.05 18.15 -7.19
C LEU A 46 30.31 17.21 -6.01
N SER A 47 29.48 16.18 -5.81
CA SER A 47 29.69 15.20 -4.74
C SER A 47 30.93 14.36 -4.97
N LEU A 48 31.22 14.00 -6.22
CA LEU A 48 32.42 13.24 -6.58
C LEU A 48 33.70 14.04 -6.30
N ILE A 49 33.72 15.34 -6.61
CA ILE A 49 34.83 16.24 -6.25
C ILE A 49 34.98 16.34 -4.71
N ALA A 50 33.87 16.42 -3.97
CA ALA A 50 33.89 16.49 -2.51
C ALA A 50 34.36 15.18 -1.85
N ILE A 51 33.88 14.02 -2.33
CA ILE A 51 34.26 12.70 -1.80
C ILE A 51 35.73 12.39 -2.09
N THR A 52 36.21 12.73 -3.29
CA THR A 52 37.62 12.53 -3.66
C THR A 52 38.56 13.42 -2.85
N THR A 53 38.22 14.68 -2.65
CA THR A 53 39.00 15.60 -1.79
C THR A 53 38.99 15.18 -0.32
N LEU A 54 37.84 14.76 0.22
CA LEU A 54 37.72 14.23 1.58
C LEU A 54 38.46 12.88 1.76
N GLY A 55 38.39 12.01 0.75
CA GLY A 55 39.08 10.72 0.72
C GLY A 55 40.60 10.86 0.69
N MET A 56 41.13 11.84 -0.05
CA MET A 56 42.55 12.18 -0.02
C MET A 56 42.98 12.70 1.36
N LEU A 57 42.13 13.46 2.05
CA LEU A 57 42.42 14.04 3.36
C LEU A 57 42.38 13.01 4.50
N LEU A 58 41.54 11.98 4.38
CA LEU A 58 41.37 10.91 5.38
C LEU A 58 42.25 9.66 5.14
N LEU A 59 43.16 9.68 4.14
CA LEU A 59 44.04 8.54 3.78
C LEU A 59 43.28 7.21 3.57
N ARG A 60 42.00 7.28 3.17
CA ARG A 60 41.15 6.13 2.87
C ARG A 60 40.69 6.19 1.42
N PHE A 61 40.97 5.11 0.68
CA PHE A 61 40.55 4.96 -0.71
C PHE A 61 39.03 4.70 -0.78
N LEU A 62 38.24 5.76 -0.97
CA LEU A 62 36.77 5.70 -1.13
C LEU A 62 36.32 5.66 -2.60
N LEU A 63 37.24 5.67 -3.56
CA LEU A 63 36.97 5.76 -5.00
C LEU A 63 36.08 4.62 -5.56
N PHE A 64 36.00 3.48 -4.87
CA PHE A 64 35.14 2.37 -5.29
C PHE A 64 33.64 2.62 -5.08
N LEU A 65 33.25 3.54 -4.20
CA LEU A 65 31.83 3.91 -3.97
C LEU A 65 31.28 4.82 -5.08
N ASP A 66 32.14 5.54 -5.80
CA ASP A 66 31.72 6.51 -6.83
C ASP A 66 31.21 5.83 -8.11
N ILE A 67 31.75 4.65 -8.44
CA ILE A 67 31.37 3.85 -9.63
C ILE A 67 29.88 3.44 -9.59
N PRO A 68 29.37 2.79 -8.51
CA PRO A 68 27.96 2.43 -8.45
C PRO A 68 27.03 3.66 -8.40
N ILE A 69 27.43 4.75 -7.73
CA ILE A 69 26.62 5.99 -7.68
C ILE A 69 26.54 6.65 -9.06
N GLY A 70 27.64 6.65 -9.82
CA GLY A 70 27.66 7.16 -11.19
C GLY A 70 26.79 6.35 -12.15
N LEU A 71 26.82 5.02 -12.04
CA LEU A 71 25.96 4.11 -12.80
C LEU A 71 24.47 4.36 -12.51
N ILE A 72 24.09 4.51 -11.23
CA ILE A 72 22.72 4.82 -10.81
C ILE A 72 22.29 6.18 -11.36
N THR A 73 23.15 7.19 -11.30
CA THR A 73 22.84 8.54 -11.78
C THR A 73 22.68 8.57 -13.31
N TYR A 74 23.51 7.84 -14.05
CA TYR A 74 23.40 7.74 -15.51
C TYR A 74 22.13 7.01 -15.95
N THR A 75 21.76 5.93 -15.25
CA THR A 75 20.54 5.15 -15.55
C THR A 75 19.27 5.73 -14.96
N TYR A 76 19.38 6.82 -14.17
CA TYR A 76 18.26 7.48 -13.48
C TYR A 76 17.02 7.74 -14.34
N PRO A 77 17.07 8.39 -15.53
CA PRO A 77 15.85 8.70 -16.27
C PRO A 77 15.12 7.44 -16.74
N LEU A 78 15.85 6.37 -17.06
CA LEU A 78 15.27 5.09 -17.42
C LEU A 78 14.65 4.40 -16.19
N ILE A 79 15.39 4.31 -15.08
CA ILE A 79 14.91 3.69 -13.84
C ILE A 79 13.71 4.46 -13.28
N TYR A 80 13.74 5.78 -13.31
CA TYR A 80 12.66 6.65 -12.86
C TYR A 80 11.40 6.43 -13.69
N THR A 81 11.49 6.47 -15.02
CA THR A 81 10.32 6.28 -15.89
C THR A 81 9.80 4.85 -15.85
N TRP A 82 10.67 3.85 -15.74
CA TRP A 82 10.28 2.46 -15.52
C TRP A 82 9.56 2.28 -14.18
N SER A 83 10.12 2.83 -13.10
CA SER A 83 9.53 2.78 -11.76
C SER A 83 8.16 3.47 -11.73
N ARG A 84 8.02 4.64 -12.36
CA ARG A 84 6.74 5.34 -12.51
C ARG A 84 5.72 4.55 -13.33
N ARG A 85 6.16 3.88 -14.40
CA ARG A 85 5.29 2.99 -15.18
C ARG A 85 4.76 1.85 -14.32
N GLU A 86 5.63 1.19 -13.54
CA GLU A 86 5.21 0.09 -12.65
C GLU A 86 4.32 0.59 -11.50
N GLU A 87 4.62 1.74 -10.91
CA GLU A 87 3.76 2.37 -9.90
C GLU A 87 2.38 2.71 -10.48
N TYR A 88 2.34 3.26 -11.68
CA TYR A 88 1.09 3.55 -12.39
C TYR A 88 0.34 2.26 -12.71
N LYS A 89 0.99 1.25 -13.28
CA LYS A 89 0.40 -0.07 -13.58
C LYS A 89 -0.19 -0.72 -12.33
N LYS A 90 0.55 -0.68 -11.20
CA LYS A 90 0.06 -1.15 -9.91
C LYS A 90 -1.20 -0.37 -9.52
N THR A 91 -1.18 0.96 -9.62
CA THR A 91 -2.35 1.80 -9.31
C THR A 91 -3.55 1.51 -10.21
N VAL A 92 -3.34 1.30 -11.52
CA VAL A 92 -4.38 0.88 -12.48
C VAL A 92 -5.00 -0.43 -12.03
N ASN A 93 -4.20 -1.45 -11.74
CA ASN A 93 -4.71 -2.75 -11.31
C ASN A 93 -5.45 -2.69 -9.96
N LEU A 94 -5.10 -1.73 -9.09
CA LEU A 94 -5.82 -1.51 -7.83
C LEU A 94 -7.16 -0.80 -8.01
N GLU A 95 -7.24 0.17 -8.93
CA GLU A 95 -8.48 0.90 -9.22
C GLU A 95 -9.40 0.14 -10.19
N ALA A 96 -8.86 -0.74 -11.04
CA ALA A 96 -9.57 -1.44 -12.10
C ALA A 96 -10.79 -2.27 -11.63
N PRO A 97 -10.78 -3.00 -10.50
CA PRO A 97 -11.97 -3.67 -9.99
C PRO A 97 -13.13 -2.68 -9.75
N PHE A 98 -12.83 -1.52 -9.16
CA PHE A 98 -13.83 -0.49 -8.91
C PHE A 98 -14.32 0.17 -10.19
N THR A 99 -13.40 0.54 -11.07
CA THR A 99 -13.75 1.11 -12.38
C THR A 99 -14.61 0.15 -13.18
N THR A 100 -14.28 -1.15 -13.21
CA THR A 100 -15.02 -2.18 -13.95
C THR A 100 -16.43 -2.36 -13.41
N ILE A 101 -16.60 -2.40 -12.08
CA ILE A 101 -17.93 -2.45 -11.44
C ILE A 101 -18.80 -1.29 -11.92
N ILE A 102 -18.24 -0.08 -11.95
CA ILE A 102 -18.99 1.14 -12.27
C ILE A 102 -19.29 1.20 -13.76
N VAL A 103 -18.34 0.82 -14.61
CA VAL A 103 -18.54 0.69 -16.06
C VAL A 103 -19.62 -0.33 -16.38
N TYR A 104 -19.62 -1.48 -15.70
CA TYR A 104 -20.68 -2.47 -15.83
C TYR A 104 -22.04 -1.90 -15.38
N VAL A 105 -22.12 -1.28 -14.20
CA VAL A 105 -23.37 -0.67 -13.71
C VAL A 105 -23.89 0.41 -14.66
N ASN A 106 -23.03 1.31 -15.12
CA ASN A 106 -23.41 2.35 -16.08
C ASN A 106 -23.84 1.77 -17.43
N SER A 107 -23.27 0.62 -17.84
CA SER A 107 -23.72 -0.07 -19.05
C SER A 107 -25.12 -0.69 -18.93
N ILE A 108 -25.59 -1.02 -17.71
CA ILE A 108 -26.98 -1.45 -17.48
C ILE A 108 -27.96 -0.30 -17.73
N VAL A 109 -27.51 0.94 -17.54
CA VAL A 109 -28.27 2.18 -17.79
C VAL A 109 -27.91 2.78 -19.17
N ASP A 110 -27.31 1.99 -20.06
CA ASP A 110 -26.93 2.36 -21.43
C ASP A 110 -26.00 3.60 -21.54
N LYS A 111 -25.19 3.86 -20.51
CA LYS A 111 -24.18 4.94 -20.53
C LYS A 111 -22.88 4.47 -21.19
N SER A 112 -22.22 5.37 -21.91
CA SER A 112 -20.94 5.08 -22.58
C SER A 112 -19.77 5.01 -21.61
N LEU A 113 -18.68 4.36 -22.04
CA LEU A 113 -17.44 4.27 -21.26
C LEU A 113 -16.81 5.65 -21.04
N LEU A 114 -16.88 6.55 -22.04
CA LEU A 114 -16.38 7.93 -21.90
C LEU A 114 -17.12 8.69 -20.80
N TYR A 115 -18.45 8.56 -20.80
CA TYR A 115 -19.29 9.19 -19.80
C TYR A 115 -19.01 8.62 -18.40
N THR A 116 -18.75 7.32 -18.30
CA THR A 116 -18.36 6.71 -17.03
C THR A 116 -17.02 7.24 -16.52
N PHE A 117 -16.01 7.39 -17.38
CA PHE A 117 -14.75 8.01 -16.98
C PHE A 117 -14.91 9.48 -16.57
N LYS A 118 -15.83 10.22 -17.21
CA LYS A 118 -16.18 11.59 -16.81
C LYS A 118 -16.73 11.62 -15.38
N GLU A 119 -17.73 10.81 -15.08
CA GLU A 119 -18.31 10.73 -13.73
C GLU A 119 -17.28 10.30 -12.69
N LEU A 120 -16.43 9.32 -13.03
CA LEU A 120 -15.38 8.86 -12.14
C LEU A 120 -14.25 9.87 -11.93
N SER A 121 -14.03 10.79 -12.87
CA SER A 121 -13.02 11.83 -12.75
C SER A 121 -13.31 12.81 -11.60
N GLU A 122 -14.58 12.92 -11.17
CA GLU A 122 -15.01 13.74 -10.03
C GLU A 122 -14.65 13.07 -8.68
N VAL A 123 -14.36 11.78 -8.68
CA VAL A 123 -14.00 11.01 -7.49
C VAL A 123 -12.52 11.20 -7.18
N ARG A 124 -12.22 12.03 -6.19
CA ARG A 124 -10.84 12.37 -5.75
C ARG A 124 -9.94 11.15 -5.50
N GLU A 125 -10.49 10.04 -5.04
CA GLU A 125 -9.76 8.82 -4.70
C GLU A 125 -9.40 7.93 -5.91
N LEU A 126 -10.01 8.16 -7.08
CA LEU A 126 -9.78 7.43 -8.33
C LEU A 126 -8.93 8.29 -9.27
N LYS A 127 -7.61 8.19 -9.12
CA LYS A 127 -6.69 9.01 -9.91
C LYS A 127 -6.65 8.58 -11.37
N ILE A 128 -6.76 7.27 -11.62
CA ILE A 128 -6.62 6.68 -12.95
C ILE A 128 -7.79 7.09 -13.83
N ALA A 129 -9.02 7.00 -13.33
CA ALA A 129 -10.20 7.39 -14.10
C ALA A 129 -10.15 8.85 -14.58
N ARG A 130 -9.61 9.75 -13.74
CA ARG A 130 -9.40 11.16 -14.12
C ARG A 130 -8.34 11.33 -15.20
N ILE A 131 -7.24 10.58 -15.11
CA ILE A 131 -6.16 10.59 -16.11
C ILE A 131 -6.69 10.05 -17.45
N GLU A 132 -7.40 8.92 -17.43
CA GLU A 132 -7.99 8.32 -18.62
C GLU A 132 -9.04 9.22 -19.27
N TYR A 133 -9.92 9.83 -18.47
CA TYR A 133 -10.87 10.81 -18.98
C TYR A 133 -10.16 11.97 -19.70
N ALA A 134 -9.13 12.54 -19.07
CA ALA A 134 -8.37 13.64 -19.66
C ALA A 134 -7.70 13.23 -20.98
N PHE A 135 -7.14 12.02 -21.06
CA PHE A 135 -6.53 11.51 -22.29
C PHE A 135 -7.54 11.24 -23.40
N LEU A 136 -8.64 10.55 -23.08
CA LEU A 136 -9.70 10.27 -24.05
C LEU A 136 -10.31 11.58 -24.56
N ASN A 137 -10.65 12.50 -23.66
CA ASN A 137 -11.20 13.80 -24.03
C ASN A 137 -10.22 14.59 -24.89
N LYS A 138 -8.92 14.56 -24.55
CA LYS A 138 -7.90 15.24 -25.35
C LYS A 138 -7.77 14.68 -26.77
N MET A 139 -7.83 13.37 -26.92
CA MET A 139 -7.76 12.72 -28.24
C MET A 139 -8.98 13.02 -29.11
N ILE A 140 -10.17 13.08 -28.49
CA ILE A 140 -11.41 13.31 -29.21
C ILE A 140 -11.55 14.80 -29.57
N GLU A 141 -11.42 15.70 -28.60
CA GLU A 141 -11.69 17.13 -28.78
C GLU A 141 -10.55 17.89 -29.47
N TYR A 142 -9.28 17.59 -29.14
CA TYR A 142 -8.14 18.34 -29.67
C TYR A 142 -7.39 17.64 -30.80
N MET A 143 -7.36 16.30 -30.82
CA MET A 143 -6.65 15.54 -31.87
C MET A 143 -7.58 15.07 -33.00
N GLY A 144 -8.89 15.28 -32.86
CA GLY A 144 -9.89 14.92 -33.88
C GLY A 144 -10.03 13.40 -34.10
N PHE A 145 -9.67 12.57 -33.13
CA PHE A 145 -9.87 11.12 -33.24
C PHE A 145 -11.33 10.77 -33.02
N SER A 146 -11.85 9.82 -33.79
CA SER A 146 -13.14 9.18 -33.49
C SER A 146 -13.08 8.48 -32.13
N TYR A 147 -14.21 8.39 -31.44
CA TYR A 147 -14.32 7.72 -30.14
C TYR A 147 -13.71 6.31 -30.12
N ILE A 148 -14.01 5.49 -31.14
CA ILE A 148 -13.48 4.11 -31.26
C ILE A 148 -11.96 4.11 -31.39
N LYS A 149 -11.41 4.93 -32.31
CA LYS A 149 -9.96 5.07 -32.50
C LYS A 149 -9.22 5.57 -31.23
N ALA A 150 -9.83 6.46 -30.46
CA ALA A 150 -9.27 6.92 -29.19
C ALA A 150 -9.21 5.78 -28.15
N LEU A 151 -10.28 4.98 -28.06
CA LEU A 151 -10.32 3.80 -27.21
C LEU A 151 -9.31 2.73 -27.65
N GLU A 152 -9.20 2.42 -28.95
CA GLU A 152 -8.20 1.47 -29.48
C GLU A 152 -6.77 1.89 -29.14
N LYS A 153 -6.48 3.20 -29.22
CA LYS A 153 -5.16 3.72 -28.86
C LYS A 153 -4.87 3.52 -27.37
N ARG A 154 -5.85 3.76 -26.48
CA ARG A 154 -5.69 3.48 -25.03
C ARG A 154 -5.59 1.99 -24.76
N ALA A 155 -6.42 1.16 -25.38
CA ALA A 155 -6.39 -0.29 -25.24
C ALA A 155 -5.00 -0.86 -25.55
N ASN A 156 -4.39 -0.41 -26.65
CA ASN A 156 -3.05 -0.83 -27.06
C ASN A 156 -1.96 -0.47 -26.04
N LEU A 157 -2.08 0.69 -25.37
CA LEU A 157 -1.14 1.11 -24.32
C LEU A 157 -1.32 0.27 -23.04
N HIS A 158 -2.55 -0.17 -22.76
CA HIS A 158 -2.94 -0.91 -21.57
C HIS A 158 -2.94 -2.45 -21.72
N ARG A 159 -2.41 -3.02 -22.81
CA ARG A 159 -2.41 -4.47 -23.10
C ARG A 159 -1.88 -5.39 -21.99
N GLY A 160 -1.13 -4.86 -21.03
CA GLY A 160 -0.55 -5.62 -19.92
C GLY A 160 -1.23 -5.42 -18.57
N ASP A 161 -2.37 -4.74 -18.51
CA ASP A 161 -3.11 -4.46 -17.27
C ASP A 161 -4.62 -4.73 -17.39
N LEU A 162 -5.30 -4.68 -16.24
CA LEU A 162 -6.73 -4.96 -16.14
C LEU A 162 -7.61 -3.96 -16.91
N LEU A 163 -7.13 -2.73 -17.10
CA LEU A 163 -7.88 -1.70 -17.81
C LEU A 163 -7.83 -1.92 -19.32
N GLY A 164 -6.72 -2.44 -19.85
CA GLY A 164 -6.62 -2.87 -21.24
C GLY A 164 -7.63 -3.96 -21.56
N LYS A 165 -7.74 -4.95 -20.67
CA LYS A 165 -8.77 -6.00 -20.76
C LYS A 165 -10.18 -5.42 -20.79
N LEU A 166 -10.47 -4.39 -19.99
CA LEU A 166 -11.75 -3.67 -20.04
C LEU A 166 -11.97 -3.00 -21.39
N TYR A 167 -10.98 -2.25 -21.90
CA TYR A 167 -11.08 -1.57 -23.19
C TYR A 167 -11.27 -2.53 -24.36
N ASP A 168 -10.45 -3.58 -24.45
CA ASP A 168 -10.49 -4.56 -25.53
C ASP A 168 -11.87 -5.22 -25.60
N ASN A 169 -12.40 -5.66 -24.46
CA ASN A 169 -13.71 -6.30 -24.42
C ASN A 169 -14.86 -5.34 -24.72
N TYR A 170 -14.75 -4.07 -24.31
CA TYR A 170 -15.72 -3.04 -24.67
C TYR A 170 -15.71 -2.75 -26.18
N LEU A 171 -14.53 -2.64 -26.79
CA LEU A 171 -14.34 -2.46 -28.23
C LEU A 171 -14.86 -3.65 -29.04
N VAL A 172 -14.58 -4.87 -28.60
CA VAL A 172 -15.10 -6.09 -29.22
C VAL A 172 -16.64 -6.11 -29.19
N ALA A 173 -17.25 -5.73 -28.07
CA ALA A 173 -18.71 -5.66 -27.98
C ALA A 173 -19.30 -4.61 -28.95
N LEU A 174 -18.69 -3.43 -29.02
CA LEU A 174 -19.08 -2.37 -29.96
C LEU A 174 -18.96 -2.81 -31.43
N ASN A 175 -17.83 -3.41 -31.79
CA ASN A 175 -17.54 -3.79 -33.18
C ASN A 175 -18.39 -4.98 -33.65
N LEU A 176 -18.69 -5.93 -32.76
CA LEU A 176 -19.49 -7.12 -33.09
C LEU A 176 -21.00 -6.92 -32.87
N GLY A 177 -21.44 -5.76 -32.36
CA GLY A 177 -22.84 -5.49 -32.03
C GLY A 177 -23.41 -6.38 -30.91
N ILE A 178 -22.53 -6.95 -30.08
CA ILE A 178 -22.91 -7.78 -28.93
C ILE A 178 -23.38 -6.87 -27.81
N THR A 179 -24.30 -7.34 -26.97
CA THR A 179 -24.78 -6.57 -25.82
C THR A 179 -23.63 -6.25 -24.87
N ILE A 180 -23.28 -4.96 -24.79
CA ILE A 180 -22.16 -4.42 -23.99
C ILE A 180 -22.26 -4.86 -22.53
N LYS A 181 -23.48 -4.87 -21.97
CA LYS A 181 -23.74 -5.26 -20.57
C LYS A 181 -23.27 -6.69 -20.26
N ASP A 182 -23.52 -7.64 -21.15
CA ASP A 182 -23.21 -9.06 -20.93
C ASP A 182 -21.72 -9.27 -21.07
N ARG A 183 -21.08 -8.58 -22.03
CA ARG A 183 -19.63 -8.64 -22.17
C ARG A 183 -18.90 -8.01 -20.97
N LEU A 184 -19.39 -6.88 -20.47
CA LEU A 184 -18.84 -6.24 -19.28
C LEU A 184 -19.09 -7.03 -18.00
N ARG A 185 -20.18 -7.80 -17.92
CA ARG A 185 -20.41 -8.75 -16.83
C ARG A 185 -19.34 -9.84 -16.79
N ASP A 186 -18.96 -10.38 -17.94
CA ASP A 186 -17.88 -11.38 -18.01
C ASP A 186 -16.53 -10.77 -17.64
N VAL A 187 -16.24 -9.55 -18.13
CA VAL A 187 -15.04 -8.80 -17.71
C VAL A 187 -15.02 -8.57 -16.20
N LEU A 188 -16.17 -8.22 -15.60
CA LEU A 188 -16.28 -8.04 -14.16
C LEU A 188 -15.92 -9.32 -13.40
N LYS A 189 -16.47 -10.48 -13.81
CA LYS A 189 -16.15 -11.78 -13.19
C LYS A 189 -14.66 -12.08 -13.28
N ASP A 190 -14.06 -11.86 -14.45
CA ASP A 190 -12.64 -12.04 -14.68
C ASP A 190 -11.77 -11.14 -13.79
N VAL A 191 -12.10 -9.85 -13.71
CA VAL A 191 -11.38 -8.89 -12.87
C VAL A 191 -11.51 -9.27 -11.38
N MET A 192 -12.68 -9.73 -10.95
CA MET A 192 -12.89 -10.23 -9.58
C MET A 192 -12.11 -11.53 -9.31
N TYR A 193 -11.99 -12.41 -10.30
CA TYR A 193 -11.16 -13.61 -10.21
C TYR A 193 -9.68 -13.24 -10.07
N GLU A 194 -9.17 -12.32 -10.89
CA GLU A 194 -7.78 -11.84 -10.80
C GLU A 194 -7.48 -11.14 -9.47
N LEU A 195 -8.46 -10.41 -8.91
CA LEU A 195 -8.36 -9.85 -7.56
C LEU A 195 -8.23 -10.94 -6.48
N LYS A 196 -9.06 -11.99 -6.56
CA LYS A 196 -8.98 -13.13 -5.63
C LYS A 196 -7.64 -13.86 -5.76
N GLU A 197 -7.15 -14.05 -6.97
CA GLU A 197 -5.86 -14.68 -7.23
C GLU A 197 -4.70 -13.83 -6.71
N SER A 198 -4.78 -12.50 -6.81
CA SER A 198 -3.81 -11.60 -6.19
C SER A 198 -3.76 -11.74 -4.67
N TYR A 199 -4.91 -11.91 -4.01
CA TYR A 199 -4.95 -12.14 -2.56
C TYR A 199 -4.36 -13.50 -2.19
N LYS A 200 -4.65 -14.54 -2.97
CA LYS A 200 -4.07 -15.87 -2.78
C LYS A 200 -2.55 -15.84 -2.96
N THR A 201 -2.07 -15.22 -4.03
CA THR A 201 -0.64 -15.01 -4.29
C THR A 201 0.03 -14.26 -3.14
N TYR A 202 -0.65 -13.26 -2.56
CA TYR A 202 -0.12 -12.57 -1.39
C TYR A 202 -0.02 -13.49 -0.17
N ILE A 203 -1.00 -14.37 0.09
CA ILE A 203 -0.93 -15.34 1.18
C ILE A 203 0.28 -16.26 1.02
N ASP A 204 0.49 -16.79 -0.20
CA ASP A 204 1.60 -17.68 -0.51
C ASP A 204 2.95 -16.95 -0.33
N LYS A 205 3.06 -15.72 -0.84
CA LYS A 205 4.26 -14.89 -0.66
C LYS A 205 4.47 -14.45 0.79
N SER A 206 3.40 -14.24 1.54
CA SER A 206 3.46 -13.95 2.97
C SER A 206 4.02 -15.11 3.77
N ALA A 207 3.78 -16.36 3.37
CA ALA A 207 4.39 -17.53 4.00
C ALA A 207 5.91 -17.54 3.79
N GLU A 208 6.36 -17.36 2.55
CA GLU A 208 7.80 -17.23 2.23
C GLU A 208 8.45 -16.09 3.04
N LEU A 209 7.80 -14.94 3.14
CA LEU A 209 8.31 -13.79 3.90
C LEU A 209 8.34 -14.05 5.41
N ALA A 210 7.36 -14.78 5.95
CA ALA A 210 7.33 -15.16 7.36
C ALA A 210 8.46 -16.12 7.71
N GLU A 211 8.80 -17.06 6.82
CA GLU A 211 9.96 -17.95 6.97
C GLU A 211 11.27 -17.17 6.96
N ILE A 212 11.43 -16.24 6.01
CA ILE A 212 12.61 -15.35 5.95
C ILE A 212 12.70 -14.51 7.23
N GLN A 213 11.59 -13.95 7.70
CA GLN A 213 11.53 -13.17 8.93
C GLN A 213 11.90 -14.02 10.15
N PHE A 214 11.40 -15.25 10.25
CA PHE A 214 11.76 -16.18 11.32
C PHE A 214 13.26 -16.50 11.29
N ALA A 215 13.81 -16.78 10.11
CA ALA A 215 15.24 -17.04 9.97
C ALA A 215 16.09 -15.82 10.38
N LEU A 216 15.72 -14.61 9.96
CA LEU A 216 16.48 -13.39 10.22
C LEU A 216 16.33 -12.84 11.65
N LEU A 217 15.13 -12.88 12.23
CA LEU A 217 14.84 -12.27 13.53
C LEU A 217 14.85 -13.24 14.70
N LEU A 218 14.89 -14.56 14.44
CA LEU A 218 14.88 -15.57 15.50
C LEU A 218 16.07 -16.52 15.38
N LEU A 219 16.30 -17.18 14.24
CA LEU A 219 17.41 -18.12 14.11
C LEU A 219 18.78 -17.42 14.06
N LEU A 220 18.92 -16.39 13.22
CA LEU A 220 20.18 -15.69 13.03
C LEU A 220 20.71 -15.05 14.33
N PRO A 221 19.89 -14.37 15.17
CA PRO A 221 20.37 -13.85 16.44
C PRO A 221 20.84 -14.93 17.41
N ILE A 222 20.17 -16.10 17.43
CA ILE A 222 20.58 -17.26 18.25
C ILE A 222 21.94 -17.80 17.78
N VAL A 223 22.14 -17.89 16.46
CA VAL A 223 23.42 -18.31 15.87
C VAL A 223 24.52 -17.29 16.18
N LEU A 224 24.24 -15.99 15.99
CA LEU A 224 25.17 -14.91 16.30
C LEU A 224 25.55 -14.87 17.77
N LEU A 225 24.62 -15.17 18.67
CA LEU A 225 24.89 -15.38 20.09
C LEU A 225 25.92 -16.49 20.32
N GLY A 226 25.78 -17.64 19.65
CA GLY A 226 26.75 -18.74 19.72
C GLY A 226 28.14 -18.36 19.18
N PHE A 227 28.19 -17.53 18.14
CA PHE A 227 29.45 -16.96 17.62
C PHE A 227 30.06 -15.93 18.57
N ALA A 228 29.25 -15.06 19.15
CA ALA A 228 29.69 -14.07 20.13
C ALA A 228 30.29 -14.74 21.37
N PHE A 229 29.73 -15.87 21.78
CA PHE A 229 30.32 -16.75 22.78
C PHE A 229 31.69 -17.29 22.35
N THR A 230 31.78 -17.92 21.17
CA THR A 230 33.01 -18.64 20.74
C THR A 230 34.17 -17.69 20.43
N PHE A 231 33.88 -16.53 19.82
CA PHE A 231 34.88 -15.63 19.26
C PHE A 231 35.00 -14.28 19.99
N LYS A 232 34.26 -14.08 21.11
CA LYS A 232 34.23 -12.82 21.88
C LYS A 232 33.94 -11.60 21.00
N THR A 233 33.01 -11.74 20.06
CA THR A 233 32.63 -10.65 19.16
C THR A 233 31.79 -9.59 19.89
N SER A 234 31.65 -8.43 19.24
CA SER A 234 30.99 -7.28 19.84
C SER A 234 29.48 -7.47 19.97
N ILE A 235 28.89 -7.02 21.09
CA ILE A 235 27.42 -7.04 21.33
C ILE A 235 26.66 -6.30 20.21
N THR A 236 27.31 -5.33 19.57
CA THR A 236 26.75 -4.58 18.44
C THR A 236 26.48 -5.42 17.21
N GLU A 237 27.19 -6.53 16.99
CA GLU A 237 26.92 -7.45 15.88
C GLU A 237 25.59 -8.20 16.05
N LEU A 238 25.13 -8.40 17.30
CA LEU A 238 23.81 -8.98 17.56
C LEU A 238 22.68 -8.04 17.14
N LEU A 239 22.93 -6.78 16.81
CA LEU A 239 21.91 -5.84 16.32
C LEU A 239 21.85 -5.80 14.78
N LEU A 240 22.83 -6.38 14.08
CA LEU A 240 22.93 -6.36 12.62
C LEU A 240 21.64 -6.85 11.91
N PRO A 241 21.00 -7.95 12.34
CA PRO A 241 19.78 -8.43 11.69
C PRO A 241 18.61 -7.43 11.69
N LEU A 242 18.54 -6.51 12.67
CA LEU A 242 17.50 -5.48 12.71
C LEU A 242 17.59 -4.49 11.54
N LEU A 243 18.76 -4.35 10.90
CA LEU A 243 18.93 -3.51 9.71
C LEU A 243 18.13 -4.02 8.50
N PHE A 244 17.71 -5.28 8.50
CA PHE A 244 16.87 -5.86 7.44
C PHE A 244 15.38 -5.54 7.60
N ILE A 245 14.94 -4.92 8.69
CA ILE A 245 13.53 -4.57 8.89
C ILE A 245 13.02 -3.58 7.83
N PRO A 246 13.66 -2.42 7.58
CA PRO A 246 13.20 -1.49 6.54
C PRO A 246 13.08 -2.09 5.12
N PRO A 247 14.09 -2.83 4.59
CA PRO A 247 13.94 -3.45 3.26
C PRO A 247 12.84 -4.52 3.23
N LEU A 248 12.65 -5.31 4.30
CA LEU A 248 11.53 -6.27 4.37
C LEU A 248 10.17 -5.57 4.39
N VAL A 249 10.01 -4.48 5.15
CA VAL A 249 8.79 -3.65 5.11
C VAL A 249 8.51 -3.12 3.71
N PHE A 250 9.56 -2.71 2.99
CA PHE A 250 9.44 -2.23 1.61
C PHE A 250 9.00 -3.36 0.65
N VAL A 251 9.58 -4.55 0.77
CA VAL A 251 9.17 -5.73 -0.01
C VAL A 251 7.71 -6.09 0.28
N ILE A 252 7.31 -6.17 1.56
CA ILE A 252 5.92 -6.44 1.96
C ILE A 252 4.99 -5.41 1.33
N SER A 253 5.33 -4.12 1.41
CA SER A 253 4.50 -3.03 0.85
C SER A 253 4.40 -3.07 -0.67
N THR A 254 5.40 -3.64 -1.35
CA THR A 254 5.41 -3.79 -2.81
C THR A 254 4.48 -4.92 -3.25
N ILE A 255 4.46 -6.04 -2.52
CA ILE A 255 3.63 -7.21 -2.84
C ILE A 255 2.19 -7.04 -2.30
N GLN A 256 2.01 -6.23 -1.25
CA GLN A 256 0.72 -6.03 -0.60
C GLN A 256 -0.38 -5.62 -1.59
N PRO A 257 -1.53 -6.31 -1.60
CA PRO A 257 -2.69 -5.86 -2.35
C PRO A 257 -3.17 -4.51 -1.80
N GLY A 258 -3.63 -3.62 -2.69
CA GLY A 258 -4.00 -2.23 -2.37
C GLY A 258 -5.35 -2.12 -1.67
N VAL A 259 -5.40 -2.73 -0.49
CA VAL A 259 -6.52 -2.70 0.44
C VAL A 259 -6.27 -1.58 1.46
N ASP A 260 -5.89 -0.41 0.96
CA ASP A 260 -5.40 0.66 1.82
C ASP A 260 -6.52 1.35 2.59
N TYR A 261 -6.26 1.52 3.88
CA TYR A 261 -7.02 2.42 4.74
C TYR A 261 -6.58 3.86 4.45
N ASN A 262 -7.54 4.77 4.34
CA ASN A 262 -7.25 6.21 4.24
C ASN A 262 -7.12 6.80 5.65
N ILE A 263 -6.03 6.45 6.34
CA ILE A 263 -5.82 6.85 7.74
C ILE A 263 -5.47 8.34 7.77
N LYS A 264 -6.31 9.13 8.44
CA LYS A 264 -6.01 10.55 8.65
C LYS A 264 -5.00 10.70 9.76
N HIS A 265 -3.87 11.29 9.39
CA HIS A 265 -2.77 11.65 10.26
C HIS A 265 -3.15 12.90 11.05
N GLY A 266 -3.47 12.75 12.34
CA GLY A 266 -3.84 13.84 13.24
C GLY A 266 -2.63 14.38 14.03
N LYS A 267 -2.89 15.33 14.94
CA LYS A 267 -1.85 15.94 15.80
C LYS A 267 -1.11 14.92 16.68
N TYR A 268 -1.71 13.76 16.95
CA TYR A 268 -1.11 12.68 17.74
C TYR A 268 0.18 12.11 17.11
N ILE A 269 0.42 12.30 15.80
CA ILE A 269 1.66 11.81 15.15
C ILE A 269 2.88 12.62 15.55
N TYR A 270 2.72 13.89 15.94
CA TYR A 270 3.82 14.70 16.44
C TYR A 270 4.44 14.12 17.72
N SER A 271 3.70 13.28 18.47
CA SER A 271 4.23 12.55 19.62
C SER A 271 5.39 11.60 19.25
N LEU A 272 5.50 11.14 17.99
CA LEU A 272 6.63 10.32 17.55
C LEU A 272 7.98 11.05 17.58
N ILE A 273 7.98 12.40 17.55
CA ILE A 273 9.20 13.23 17.67
C ILE A 273 9.89 13.02 19.02
N ILE A 274 9.15 12.57 20.04
CA ILE A 274 9.69 12.30 21.37
C ILE A 274 10.57 11.03 21.36
N ILE A 275 10.39 10.10 20.43
CA ILE A 275 11.19 8.85 20.34
C ILE A 275 12.69 9.13 20.15
N PRO A 276 13.16 9.91 19.15
CA PRO A 276 14.57 10.23 19.02
C PRO A 276 15.09 10.99 20.25
N ILE A 277 14.29 11.90 20.83
CA ILE A 277 14.67 12.62 22.05
C ILE A 277 14.88 11.64 23.22
N ALA A 278 13.98 10.68 23.40
CA ALA A 278 14.05 9.65 24.45
C ALA A 278 15.27 8.72 24.30
N ILE A 279 15.74 8.48 23.07
CA ILE A 279 16.95 7.68 22.82
C ILE A 279 18.21 8.41 23.31
N PHE A 280 18.30 9.72 23.09
CA PHE A 280 19.49 10.51 23.43
C PHE A 280 19.54 11.04 24.86
N ILE A 281 18.42 11.03 25.60
CA ILE A 281 18.38 11.46 27.00
C ILE A 281 19.18 10.48 27.89
N PRO A 282 20.12 10.95 28.74
CA PRO A 282 20.97 10.11 29.58
C PRO A 282 20.25 9.59 30.85
N ILE A 283 19.04 9.03 30.72
CA ILE A 283 18.32 8.34 31.81
C ILE A 283 18.65 6.83 31.74
N GLN A 284 18.39 6.07 32.81
CA GLN A 284 18.44 4.60 32.79
C GLN A 284 17.62 4.02 31.62
N ILE A 285 18.13 2.94 31.02
CA ILE A 285 17.58 2.33 29.80
C ILE A 285 16.10 1.92 29.96
N ALA A 286 15.72 1.42 31.14
CA ALA A 286 14.36 0.98 31.44
C ALA A 286 13.34 2.11 31.29
N PHE A 287 13.64 3.31 31.82
CA PHE A 287 12.75 4.46 31.67
C PHE A 287 12.68 4.94 30.21
N ARG A 288 13.76 4.84 29.42
CA ARG A 288 13.74 5.17 27.99
C ARG A 288 12.78 4.24 27.23
N LEU A 289 12.87 2.94 27.50
CA LEU A 289 11.98 1.95 26.89
C LEU A 289 10.51 2.22 27.26
N ILE A 290 10.21 2.51 28.54
CA ILE A 290 8.84 2.84 28.98
C ILE A 290 8.29 4.06 28.24
N ILE A 291 9.10 5.11 28.08
CA ILE A 291 8.70 6.32 27.34
C ILE A 291 8.40 5.96 25.87
N ILE A 292 9.31 5.22 25.21
CA ILE A 292 9.16 4.81 23.81
C ILE A 292 7.89 3.94 23.63
N PHE A 293 7.69 2.92 24.47
CA PHE A 293 6.51 2.05 24.41
C PHE A 293 5.21 2.82 24.66
N SER A 294 5.20 3.75 25.61
CA SER A 294 4.03 4.57 25.91
C SER A 294 3.61 5.43 24.71
N ILE A 295 4.57 6.05 24.03
CA ILE A 295 4.33 6.84 22.82
C ILE A 295 3.81 5.93 21.68
N LEU A 296 4.45 4.79 21.46
CA LEU A 296 4.03 3.84 20.41
C LEU A 296 2.62 3.32 20.65
N LEU A 297 2.26 2.97 21.88
CA LEU A 297 0.91 2.56 22.25
C LEU A 297 -0.10 3.68 22.05
N PHE A 298 0.22 4.90 22.46
CA PHE A 298 -0.65 6.07 22.29
C PHE A 298 -0.96 6.33 20.81
N VAL A 299 0.07 6.39 19.95
CA VAL A 299 -0.12 6.62 18.51
C VAL A 299 -0.88 5.45 17.88
N SER A 300 -0.52 4.21 18.24
CA SER A 300 -1.16 3.02 17.69
C SER A 300 -2.63 2.91 18.07
N PHE A 301 -3.03 3.36 19.24
CA PHE A 301 -4.43 3.37 19.68
C PHE A 301 -5.34 4.20 18.76
N PHE A 302 -4.92 5.42 18.41
CA PHE A 302 -5.70 6.27 17.49
C PHE A 302 -5.78 5.70 16.08
N VAL A 303 -4.68 5.12 15.60
CA VAL A 303 -4.64 4.42 14.31
C VAL A 303 -5.59 3.22 14.32
N TYR A 304 -5.57 2.44 15.40
CA TYR A 304 -6.42 1.27 15.58
C TYR A 304 -7.92 1.61 15.59
N GLN A 305 -8.33 2.70 16.25
CA GLN A 305 -9.73 3.14 16.21
C GLN A 305 -10.22 3.45 14.78
N GLN A 306 -9.39 4.08 13.96
CA GLN A 306 -9.73 4.36 12.57
C GLN A 306 -9.86 3.08 11.74
N ILE A 307 -8.99 2.10 11.97
CA ILE A 307 -9.03 0.78 11.30
C ILE A 307 -10.28 0.00 11.72
N GLN A 308 -10.64 0.00 13.01
CA GLN A 308 -11.86 -0.64 13.48
C GLN A 308 -13.10 -0.04 12.81
N LEU A 309 -13.18 1.29 12.78
CA LEU A 309 -14.28 2.00 12.12
C LEU A 309 -14.32 1.68 10.62
N ALA A 310 -13.18 1.63 9.93
CA ALA A 310 -13.12 1.23 8.52
C ALA A 310 -13.64 -0.20 8.30
N ASN A 311 -13.22 -1.15 9.13
CA ASN A 311 -13.66 -2.54 9.03
C ASN A 311 -15.16 -2.71 9.33
N GLU A 312 -15.70 -1.96 10.30
CA GLU A 312 -17.14 -1.93 10.59
C GLU A 312 -17.95 -1.40 9.39
N LEU A 313 -17.48 -0.30 8.77
CA LEU A 313 -18.10 0.29 7.58
C LEU A 313 -18.08 -0.70 6.41
N GLU A 314 -16.94 -1.32 6.12
CA GLU A 314 -16.80 -2.28 5.01
C GLU A 314 -17.66 -3.53 5.20
N LYS A 315 -17.74 -4.06 6.42
CA LYS A 315 -18.57 -5.24 6.71
C LYS A 315 -20.07 -4.94 6.54
N SER A 316 -20.48 -3.72 6.87
CA SER A 316 -21.89 -3.30 6.81
C SER A 316 -22.31 -2.80 5.43
N LEU A 317 -21.35 -2.47 4.57
CA LEU A 317 -21.57 -1.88 3.26
C LEU A 317 -22.43 -2.74 2.31
N PRO A 318 -22.18 -4.07 2.14
CA PRO A 318 -23.03 -4.89 1.29
C PRO A 318 -24.49 -4.93 1.75
N ILE A 319 -24.72 -5.01 3.06
CA ILE A 319 -26.06 -5.04 3.66
C ILE A 319 -26.77 -3.72 3.38
N LEU A 320 -26.09 -2.60 3.63
CA LEU A 320 -26.63 -1.27 3.37
C LEU A 320 -27.00 -1.08 1.90
N LEU A 321 -26.17 -1.52 0.95
CA LEU A 321 -26.48 -1.39 -0.47
C LEU A 321 -27.69 -2.25 -0.89
N LYS A 322 -27.84 -3.45 -0.32
CA LYS A 322 -29.02 -4.30 -0.54
C LYS A 322 -30.29 -3.67 0.01
N GLU A 323 -30.26 -3.14 1.23
CA GLU A 323 -31.41 -2.46 1.83
C GLU A 323 -31.81 -1.22 1.00
N ILE A 324 -30.84 -0.43 0.53
CA ILE A 324 -31.15 0.69 -0.38
C ILE A 324 -31.78 0.18 -1.68
N ALA A 325 -31.30 -0.95 -2.22
CA ALA A 325 -31.85 -1.53 -3.44
C ALA A 325 -33.31 -1.97 -3.25
N GLU A 326 -33.65 -2.53 -2.08
CA GLU A 326 -35.02 -2.87 -1.69
C GLU A 326 -35.89 -1.62 -1.58
N TYR A 327 -35.43 -0.56 -0.91
CA TYR A 327 -36.18 0.70 -0.85
C TYR A 327 -36.37 1.35 -2.24
N LEU A 328 -35.39 1.24 -3.13
CA LEU A 328 -35.54 1.68 -4.52
C LEU A 328 -36.61 0.86 -5.28
N ARG A 329 -36.70 -0.45 -5.04
CA ARG A 329 -37.79 -1.29 -5.60
C ARG A 329 -39.16 -0.83 -5.14
N LEU A 330 -39.26 -0.30 -3.92
CA LEU A 330 -40.47 0.29 -3.36
C LEU A 330 -40.75 1.71 -3.85
N GLY A 331 -39.91 2.27 -4.75
CA GLY A 331 -40.09 3.60 -5.34
C GLY A 331 -39.51 4.74 -4.51
N TYR A 332 -38.78 4.46 -3.43
CA TYR A 332 -38.06 5.51 -2.69
C TYR A 332 -36.82 5.96 -3.47
N THR A 333 -36.44 7.22 -3.31
CA THR A 333 -35.14 7.73 -3.77
C THR A 333 -34.03 7.35 -2.77
N ILE A 334 -32.78 7.29 -3.23
CA ILE A 334 -31.61 6.96 -2.37
C ILE A 334 -31.53 7.89 -1.15
N GLN A 335 -31.80 9.20 -1.34
CA GLN A 335 -31.79 10.19 -0.26
C GLN A 335 -32.84 9.91 0.82
N ASN A 336 -33.99 9.33 0.43
CA ASN A 336 -35.08 8.97 1.33
C ASN A 336 -34.92 7.55 1.92
N ALA A 337 -34.16 6.67 1.27
CA ALA A 337 -33.87 5.30 1.72
C ALA A 337 -32.86 5.27 2.86
N ILE A 338 -31.74 5.99 2.74
CA ILE A 338 -30.65 6.03 3.74
C ILE A 338 -31.14 6.36 5.16
N PRO A 339 -31.97 7.41 5.42
CA PRO A 339 -32.41 7.73 6.78
C PRO A 339 -33.38 6.71 7.38
N ARG A 340 -34.00 5.85 6.57
CA ARG A 340 -34.94 4.80 7.02
C ARG A 340 -34.23 3.52 7.42
N ILE A 341 -32.98 3.36 6.98
CA ILE A 341 -32.12 2.23 7.32
C ILE A 341 -31.57 2.41 8.73
N LYS A 342 -31.90 1.46 9.62
CA LYS A 342 -31.37 1.41 10.99
C LYS A 342 -30.37 0.28 11.11
N ILE A 343 -29.09 0.61 11.11
CA ILE A 343 -28.02 -0.37 11.35
C ILE A 343 -27.70 -0.38 12.85
N ASN A 344 -27.43 -1.56 13.39
CA ASN A 344 -27.14 -1.81 14.82
C ASN A 344 -25.83 -1.16 15.34
N SER A 345 -25.22 -0.21 14.62
CA SER A 345 -24.02 0.50 15.06
C SER A 345 -24.24 2.02 15.09
N SER A 346 -24.13 2.59 16.30
CA SER A 346 -24.31 4.03 16.54
C SER A 346 -23.29 4.89 15.79
N LYS A 347 -22.04 4.39 15.63
CA LYS A 347 -20.97 5.05 14.87
C LYS A 347 -21.32 5.14 13.38
N LEU A 348 -21.86 4.08 12.80
CA LEU A 348 -22.23 4.04 11.38
C LEU A 348 -23.44 4.94 11.13
N ASN A 349 -24.43 4.95 12.03
CA ASN A 349 -25.57 5.86 11.93
C ASN A 349 -25.14 7.34 11.97
N LYS A 350 -24.09 7.67 12.75
CA LYS A 350 -23.49 9.02 12.72
C LYS A 350 -22.85 9.32 11.36
N VAL A 351 -22.06 8.40 10.82
CA VAL A 351 -21.43 8.55 9.48
C VAL A 351 -22.49 8.69 8.38
N LEU A 352 -23.58 7.92 8.44
CA LEU A 352 -24.71 8.03 7.51
C LEU A 352 -25.45 9.36 7.67
N GLY A 353 -25.61 9.85 8.90
CA GLY A 353 -26.18 11.18 9.17
C GLY A 353 -25.34 12.31 8.60
N GLU A 354 -24.00 12.22 8.69
CA GLU A 354 -23.07 13.14 8.03
C GLU A 354 -23.14 13.02 6.50
N LEU A 355 -23.29 11.80 5.99
CA LEU A 355 -23.39 11.50 4.56
C LEU A 355 -24.61 12.16 3.90
N LEU A 356 -25.73 12.26 4.62
CA LEU A 356 -26.92 12.99 4.17
C LEU A 356 -26.73 14.52 4.17
N ARG A 357 -25.86 15.06 5.04
CA ARG A 357 -25.63 16.52 5.14
C ARG A 357 -24.62 17.01 4.11
N GLN A 358 -23.60 16.22 3.79
CA GLN A 358 -22.50 16.59 2.88
C GLN A 358 -22.10 15.43 1.96
N PRO A 359 -22.89 15.13 0.91
CA PRO A 359 -22.66 13.95 0.05
C PRO A 359 -21.33 13.97 -0.72
N ASN A 360 -20.73 15.14 -0.94
CA ASN A 360 -19.53 15.31 -1.78
C ASN A 360 -18.19 15.32 -1.00
N GLU A 361 -18.20 15.53 0.33
CA GLU A 361 -16.96 15.75 1.13
C GLU A 361 -16.58 14.57 2.03
N ILE A 362 -17.24 13.44 1.87
CA ILE A 362 -17.12 12.32 2.79
C ILE A 362 -15.76 11.65 2.63
N SER A 363 -14.96 11.77 3.66
CA SER A 363 -13.66 11.13 3.77
C SER A 363 -13.65 10.32 5.06
N THR A 364 -14.18 9.09 4.98
CA THR A 364 -14.02 8.09 6.04
C THR A 364 -12.68 7.37 5.89
N PRO A 365 -12.20 6.67 6.94
CA PRO A 365 -10.98 5.86 6.87
C PRO A 365 -11.05 4.67 5.91
N SER A 366 -12.23 4.24 5.44
CA SER A 366 -12.36 3.18 4.43
C SER A 366 -12.45 3.77 3.02
N LYS A 367 -11.46 3.44 2.18
CA LYS A 367 -11.45 3.81 0.76
C LYS A 367 -12.62 3.14 0.00
N LEU A 368 -12.86 1.85 0.29
CA LEU A 368 -13.94 1.05 -0.29
C LEU A 368 -15.31 1.66 0.00
N PHE A 369 -15.56 2.05 1.25
CA PHE A 369 -16.81 2.71 1.64
C PHE A 369 -17.01 4.03 0.92
N ASN A 370 -16.00 4.91 0.91
CA ASN A 370 -16.11 6.22 0.26
C ASN A 370 -16.39 6.09 -1.25
N MET A 371 -15.70 5.17 -1.93
CA MET A 371 -15.92 4.90 -3.34
C MET A 371 -17.35 4.41 -3.61
N SER A 372 -17.80 3.41 -2.84
CA SER A 372 -19.11 2.81 -3.02
C SER A 372 -20.26 3.79 -2.77
N MET A 373 -20.11 4.69 -1.78
CA MET A 373 -21.08 5.75 -1.51
C MET A 373 -21.11 6.80 -2.62
N LYS A 374 -19.95 7.22 -3.15
CA LYS A 374 -19.91 8.15 -4.28
C LYS A 374 -20.55 7.56 -5.53
N VAL A 375 -20.31 6.27 -5.79
CA VAL A 375 -20.97 5.53 -6.87
C VAL A 375 -22.48 5.47 -6.67
N LEU A 376 -22.94 5.17 -5.46
CA LEU A 376 -24.35 5.22 -5.10
C LEU A 376 -24.97 6.59 -5.44
N PHE A 377 -24.29 7.70 -5.11
CA PHE A 377 -24.77 9.04 -5.47
C PHE A 377 -24.75 9.30 -6.98
N ILE A 378 -23.77 8.78 -7.72
CA ILE A 378 -23.74 8.86 -9.19
C ILE A 378 -24.95 8.12 -9.77
N ILE A 379 -25.21 6.88 -9.34
CA ILE A 379 -26.38 6.09 -9.75
C ILE A 379 -27.68 6.83 -9.42
N SER A 380 -27.76 7.48 -8.26
CA SER A 380 -28.95 8.27 -7.87
C SER A 380 -29.29 9.38 -8.87
N LYS A 381 -28.27 10.03 -9.47
CA LYS A 381 -28.43 11.08 -10.49
C LYS A 381 -28.77 10.52 -11.88
N SER A 382 -28.44 9.25 -12.11
CA SER A 382 -28.49 8.56 -13.42
C SER A 382 -29.87 8.01 -13.79
N GLY A 383 -30.78 7.92 -12.81
CA GLY A 383 -31.90 7.00 -12.86
C GLY A 383 -31.62 5.80 -11.96
N SER A 384 -32.45 5.62 -10.94
CA SER A 384 -32.25 4.62 -9.90
C SER A 384 -32.62 3.23 -10.41
N SER A 385 -31.64 2.43 -10.84
CA SER A 385 -31.84 1.01 -11.14
C SER A 385 -31.55 0.17 -9.90
N SER A 386 -32.58 -0.45 -9.33
CA SER A 386 -32.44 -1.38 -8.20
C SER A 386 -31.57 -2.59 -8.55
N VAL A 387 -31.63 -3.03 -9.81
CA VAL A 387 -30.82 -4.14 -10.35
C VAL A 387 -29.33 -3.78 -10.34
N ALA A 388 -29.00 -2.56 -10.79
CA ALA A 388 -27.62 -2.08 -10.77
C ALA A 388 -27.04 -2.01 -9.36
N LEU A 389 -27.88 -1.67 -8.36
CA LEU A 389 -27.44 -1.56 -6.99
C LEU A 389 -27.26 -2.93 -6.30
N GLU A 390 -28.09 -3.90 -6.65
CA GLU A 390 -27.93 -5.29 -6.18
C GLU A 390 -26.65 -5.92 -6.75
N GLU A 391 -26.38 -5.70 -8.03
CA GLU A 391 -25.13 -6.13 -8.69
C GLU A 391 -23.90 -5.47 -8.04
N LEU A 392 -23.98 -4.16 -7.75
CA LEU A 392 -22.95 -3.43 -6.99
C LEU A 392 -22.73 -4.06 -5.61
N ALA A 393 -23.82 -4.36 -4.89
CA ALA A 393 -23.75 -4.96 -3.56
C ALA A 393 -23.10 -6.35 -3.59
N ASN A 394 -23.42 -7.17 -4.60
CA ASN A 394 -22.82 -8.50 -4.78
C ASN A 394 -21.33 -8.41 -5.10
N ALA A 395 -20.92 -7.53 -6.02
CA ALA A 395 -19.51 -7.33 -6.35
C ALA A 395 -18.70 -6.85 -5.12
N ILE A 396 -19.23 -5.89 -4.36
CA ILE A 396 -18.58 -5.41 -3.13
C ILE A 396 -18.54 -6.52 -2.07
N ASN A 397 -19.58 -7.34 -1.95
CA ASN A 397 -19.60 -8.46 -1.03
C ASN A 397 -18.48 -9.46 -1.34
N GLU A 398 -18.22 -9.75 -2.61
CA GLU A 398 -17.10 -10.60 -3.02
C GLU A 398 -15.74 -10.02 -2.61
N ILE A 399 -15.54 -8.71 -2.78
CA ILE A 399 -14.31 -8.02 -2.36
C ILE A 399 -14.14 -8.10 -0.84
N VAL A 400 -15.20 -7.80 -0.08
CA VAL A 400 -15.19 -7.84 1.39
C VAL A 400 -14.91 -9.26 1.90
N TYR A 401 -15.53 -10.27 1.30
CA TYR A 401 -15.32 -11.67 1.65
C TYR A 401 -13.88 -12.11 1.35
N ALA A 402 -13.36 -11.77 0.16
CA ALA A 402 -11.99 -12.08 -0.22
C ALA A 402 -10.97 -11.43 0.74
N LYS A 403 -11.19 -10.16 1.13
CA LYS A 403 -10.38 -9.46 2.13
C LYS A 403 -10.46 -10.12 3.51
N GLN A 404 -11.65 -10.52 3.96
CA GLN A 404 -11.82 -11.17 5.26
C GLN A 404 -11.15 -12.55 5.30
N SER A 405 -11.26 -13.31 4.21
CA SER A 405 -10.57 -14.60 4.04
C SER A 405 -9.05 -14.41 4.12
N LEU A 406 -8.52 -13.41 3.40
CA LEU A 406 -7.12 -13.01 3.45
C LEU A 406 -6.66 -12.72 4.89
N VAL A 407 -7.32 -11.79 5.58
CA VAL A 407 -6.97 -11.44 6.97
C VAL A 407 -7.07 -12.66 7.89
N ARG A 408 -8.04 -13.55 7.70
CA ARG A 408 -8.19 -14.76 8.53
C ARG A 408 -7.01 -15.71 8.35
N GLN A 409 -6.54 -15.91 7.12
CA GLN A 409 -5.40 -16.79 6.84
C GLN A 409 -4.10 -16.21 7.40
N LEU A 410 -3.91 -14.90 7.29
CA LEU A 410 -2.72 -14.21 7.80
C LEU A 410 -2.66 -14.10 9.34
N ARG A 411 -3.76 -14.37 10.07
CA ARG A 411 -3.78 -14.35 11.54
C ARG A 411 -2.83 -15.35 12.17
N LEU A 412 -2.46 -16.42 11.46
CA LEU A 412 -1.47 -17.38 11.95
C LEU A 412 -0.12 -16.71 12.24
N TYR A 413 0.21 -15.64 11.51
CA TYR A 413 1.43 -14.86 11.75
C TYR A 413 1.35 -13.99 13.02
N ASP A 414 0.14 -13.66 13.51
CA ASP A 414 -0.02 -12.96 14.79
C ASP A 414 0.50 -13.82 15.96
N ALA A 415 0.51 -15.16 15.83
CA ALA A 415 1.09 -16.06 16.83
C ALA A 415 2.61 -15.92 16.93
N MET A 416 3.29 -15.56 15.84
CA MET A 416 4.74 -15.38 15.85
C MET A 416 5.15 -14.17 16.70
N ILE A 417 4.31 -13.14 16.77
CA ILE A 417 4.52 -11.98 17.66
C ILE A 417 4.61 -12.41 19.14
N VAL A 418 3.80 -13.40 19.53
CA VAL A 418 3.79 -13.96 20.89
C VAL A 418 5.03 -14.84 21.11
N LEU A 419 5.36 -15.68 20.12
CA LEU A 419 6.42 -16.68 20.25
C LEU A 419 7.82 -16.08 20.20
N THR A 420 8.07 -15.04 19.38
CA THR A 420 9.39 -14.40 19.25
C THR A 420 10.01 -14.00 20.60
N PRO A 421 9.37 -13.18 21.46
CA PRO A 421 9.96 -12.77 22.73
C PRO A 421 10.23 -13.95 23.67
N ILE A 422 9.35 -14.96 23.68
CA ILE A 422 9.49 -16.15 24.55
C ILE A 422 10.70 -16.98 24.10
N MET A 423 10.81 -17.26 22.80
CA MET A 423 11.91 -18.05 22.26
C MET A 423 13.26 -17.35 22.42
N LEU A 424 13.31 -16.04 22.20
CA LEU A 424 14.52 -15.25 22.43
C LEU A 424 14.87 -15.22 23.92
N TRP A 425 13.89 -15.04 24.82
CA TRP A 425 14.16 -15.09 26.26
C TRP A 425 14.72 -16.45 26.71
N LEU A 426 14.18 -17.56 26.21
CA LEU A 426 14.72 -18.90 26.47
C LEU A 426 16.15 -19.06 25.92
N ALA A 427 16.40 -18.64 24.68
CA ALA A 427 17.71 -18.78 24.06
C ALA A 427 18.79 -17.91 24.74
N PHE A 428 18.49 -16.64 25.02
CA PHE A 428 19.40 -15.73 25.71
C PHE A 428 19.61 -16.14 27.18
N GLY A 429 18.54 -16.53 27.89
CA GLY A 429 18.62 -16.91 29.30
C GLY A 429 19.46 -18.17 29.53
N THR A 430 19.30 -19.20 28.67
CA THR A 430 20.12 -20.42 28.75
C THR A 430 21.58 -20.17 28.44
N LEU A 431 21.89 -19.37 27.41
CA LEU A 431 23.27 -19.08 27.02
C LEU A 431 23.99 -18.18 28.03
N ASN A 432 23.32 -17.19 28.60
CA ASN A 432 23.97 -16.30 29.56
C ASN A 432 24.36 -17.00 30.86
N LYS A 433 23.59 -17.99 31.30
CA LYS A 433 23.96 -18.83 32.45
C LYS A 433 25.19 -19.69 32.21
N ILE A 434 25.36 -20.22 31.01
CA ILE A 434 26.56 -20.98 30.63
C ILE A 434 27.80 -20.07 30.66
N VAL A 435 27.65 -18.80 30.32
CA VAL A 435 28.77 -17.90 30.00
C VAL A 435 29.16 -16.99 31.17
N SER A 436 28.39 -16.97 32.28
CA SER A 436 28.63 -16.14 33.49
C SER A 436 28.83 -14.64 33.21
N THR A 437 28.54 -14.19 31.99
CA THR A 437 28.74 -12.82 31.52
C THR A 437 27.37 -12.18 31.38
N ILE A 438 27.15 -11.06 32.07
CA ILE A 438 25.85 -10.38 32.11
C ILE A 438 25.72 -9.54 30.84
N PHE A 439 25.10 -10.09 29.80
CA PHE A 439 24.64 -9.30 28.66
C PHE A 439 23.31 -8.60 29.02
N PRO A 440 23.02 -7.40 28.48
CA PRO A 440 21.71 -6.78 28.63
C PRO A 440 20.65 -7.56 27.82
N GLU A 441 20.13 -8.66 28.39
CA GLU A 441 19.18 -9.59 27.76
C GLU A 441 17.91 -8.88 27.30
N ILE A 442 17.32 -8.07 28.18
CA ILE A 442 16.00 -7.48 27.99
C ILE A 442 16.01 -6.44 26.85
N ASP A 443 17.12 -5.72 26.68
CA ASP A 443 17.24 -4.68 25.64
C ASP A 443 17.30 -5.29 24.24
N ILE A 444 18.07 -6.37 24.06
CA ILE A 444 18.18 -7.05 22.77
C ILE A 444 16.86 -7.78 22.45
N ILE A 445 16.30 -8.52 23.42
CA ILE A 445 15.02 -9.22 23.25
C ILE A 445 13.91 -8.23 22.89
N SER A 446 13.84 -7.08 23.57
CA SER A 446 12.82 -6.06 23.29
C SER A 446 13.00 -5.44 21.90
N ALA A 447 14.23 -5.15 21.46
CA ALA A 447 14.50 -4.63 20.12
C ALA A 447 14.02 -5.59 19.02
N TYR A 448 14.39 -6.88 19.12
CA TYR A 448 13.94 -7.90 18.17
C TYR A 448 12.44 -8.11 18.17
N SER A 449 11.83 -8.07 19.34
CA SER A 449 10.39 -8.28 19.48
C SER A 449 9.59 -7.10 18.91
N ILE A 450 10.07 -5.86 19.07
CA ILE A 450 9.49 -4.68 18.40
C ILE A 450 9.60 -4.81 16.88
N GLY A 451 10.78 -5.22 16.37
CA GLY A 451 11.00 -5.45 14.94
C GLY A 451 10.05 -6.50 14.37
N SER A 452 9.87 -7.60 15.11
CA SER A 452 8.91 -8.67 14.78
C SER A 452 7.48 -8.17 14.73
N VAL A 453 7.05 -7.36 15.72
CA VAL A 453 5.72 -6.73 15.74
C VAL A 453 5.51 -5.86 14.50
N PHE A 454 6.47 -5.02 14.11
CA PHE A 454 6.31 -4.15 12.94
C PHE A 454 6.14 -4.94 11.65
N LEU A 455 6.97 -5.97 11.44
CA LEU A 455 6.89 -6.80 10.23
C LEU A 455 5.61 -7.64 10.19
N PHE A 456 5.30 -8.38 11.26
CA PHE A 456 4.10 -9.23 11.29
C PHE A 456 2.81 -8.40 11.29
N SER A 457 2.77 -7.24 11.96
CA SER A 457 1.61 -6.34 11.87
C SER A 457 1.43 -5.80 10.45
N LYS A 458 2.52 -5.49 9.75
CA LYS A 458 2.46 -5.04 8.35
C LYS A 458 2.00 -6.15 7.42
N LEU A 459 2.43 -7.38 7.68
CA LEU A 459 2.10 -8.56 6.90
C LEU A 459 0.65 -9.02 7.14
N SER A 460 0.17 -9.06 8.38
CA SER A 460 -1.17 -9.59 8.73
C SER A 460 -2.29 -8.54 8.73
N ARG A 461 -1.99 -7.30 9.13
CA ARG A 461 -2.98 -6.21 9.31
C ARG A 461 -2.77 -5.03 8.38
N PHE A 462 -1.79 -5.10 7.48
CA PHE A 462 -1.47 -4.04 6.51
C PHE A 462 -1.00 -2.72 7.13
N THR A 463 -0.72 -2.72 8.43
CA THR A 463 -0.36 -1.51 9.19
C THR A 463 0.89 -1.74 10.02
N LEU A 464 1.79 -0.76 10.05
CA LEU A 464 3.03 -0.86 10.81
C LEU A 464 2.81 -0.90 12.32
N LEU A 465 1.78 -0.19 12.82
CA LEU A 465 1.50 -0.07 14.25
C LEU A 465 0.13 -0.69 14.57
N TYR A 466 0.13 -1.93 15.06
CA TYR A 466 -1.09 -2.60 15.52
C TYR A 466 -1.17 -2.63 17.04
N PHE A 467 -2.16 -1.91 17.59
CA PHE A 467 -2.27 -1.66 19.03
C PHE A 467 -2.37 -2.95 19.86
N PRO A 468 -3.23 -3.94 19.49
CA PRO A 468 -3.31 -5.18 20.25
C PRO A 468 -2.01 -5.97 20.29
N ALA A 469 -1.23 -5.98 19.19
CA ALA A 469 0.07 -6.66 19.16
C ALA A 469 1.12 -5.96 20.04
N LEU A 470 1.19 -4.62 19.98
CA LEU A 470 2.10 -3.86 20.84
C LEU A 470 1.75 -4.00 22.32
N LEU A 471 0.45 -3.98 22.66
CA LEU A 471 0.00 -4.18 24.04
C LEU A 471 0.38 -5.58 24.53
N LEU A 472 0.11 -6.60 23.72
CA LEU A 472 0.45 -7.99 24.03
C LEU A 472 1.97 -8.16 24.21
N LEU A 473 2.78 -7.51 23.37
CA LEU A 473 4.24 -7.51 23.51
C LEU A 473 4.66 -6.93 24.87
N VAL A 474 4.13 -5.76 25.25
CA VAL A 474 4.46 -5.11 26.53
C VAL A 474 4.08 -6.00 27.71
N VAL A 475 2.91 -6.64 27.66
CA VAL A 475 2.47 -7.58 28.70
C VAL A 475 3.41 -8.78 28.79
N ILE A 476 3.82 -9.36 27.66
CA ILE A 476 4.75 -10.50 27.64
C ILE A 476 6.12 -10.11 28.18
N LEU A 477 6.69 -8.99 27.72
CA LEU A 477 7.98 -8.51 28.22
C LEU A 477 7.93 -8.23 29.73
N LEU A 478 6.82 -7.68 30.22
CA LEU A 478 6.61 -7.46 31.65
C LEU A 478 6.57 -8.79 32.42
N ILE A 479 5.81 -9.79 31.94
CA ILE A 479 5.79 -11.13 32.55
C ILE A 479 7.19 -11.76 32.55
N LEU A 480 7.90 -11.72 31.43
CA LEU A 480 9.24 -12.27 31.28
C LEU A 480 10.27 -11.57 32.18
N SER A 481 10.07 -10.27 32.48
CA SER A 481 10.95 -9.53 33.40
C SER A 481 10.80 -9.95 34.88
N PHE A 482 9.64 -10.51 35.26
CA PHE A 482 9.40 -11.04 36.61
C PHE A 482 9.79 -12.51 36.75
N LEU A 483 9.99 -13.22 35.63
CA LEU A 483 10.43 -14.60 35.64
C LEU A 483 11.95 -14.66 35.74
N PRO A 484 12.53 -15.45 36.66
CA PRO A 484 13.97 -15.68 36.65
C PRO A 484 14.35 -16.34 35.31
N PRO A 485 15.45 -15.95 34.64
CA PRO A 485 15.90 -16.63 33.43
C PRO A 485 16.05 -18.12 33.75
N VAL A 486 15.23 -18.97 33.11
CA VAL A 486 15.01 -20.37 33.51
C VAL A 486 16.21 -21.25 33.13
N PHE A 487 16.62 -22.08 34.10
CA PHE A 487 17.71 -23.10 34.18
C PHE A 487 19.16 -22.65 34.08
#